data_AF-A0A7X0HTN9-F1
#
_entry.id   AF-A0A7X0HTN9-F1
#
_cell.length_a   1.000
_cell.length_b   1.000
_cell.length_c   1.000
_cell.angle_alpha   90.00
_cell.angle_beta   90.00
_cell.angle_gamma   90.00
#
_symmetry.space_group_name_H-M   'P 1'
#
loop_
_entity.id
_entity.type
_entity.pdbx_description
1 polymer ?
#
loop_
_entity_poly.entity_id
_entity_poly.type
_entity_poly.pdbx_seq_one_letter_code
_entity_poly.pdbx_strand_id
1 'polypeptide(L)'
;MLEQKILVSAQAETDINWPALEVYIRTHIKNLDSSPMVVKQFSEGYSNLTFLIQIGDWEAVMRRPPFGKIPPKAHDVEREFRLLEKINPVFPYAPKPYLYHKDLEIMDKHFYLMEKKTGIVLDDTIPQDYDEIPILRELISESTVDTLVQLHEIDYKKAGLANLGRPEGYLERQVHGWFKRYQNSKTDELVLYDDIEKWILAHIPDSPSPTIIHNDFKLNNMMFSLTDPGKPIAVFDWELSAIGDPLTDLASAVAYWKDEQDPFTGINSVTSLGGFYTRQEFLKRYAQKSNRDLSNFNFYLAFAYFKIAAILQQIYYRWEMGYLLDDRFSDLHEGIKNLLLLSHDVIHVRK
;
A
#
# COMPACT_ATOMS: atom_id res chain seq x y z
N MET A 1 -35.58 -3.85 17.49
CA MET A 1 -34.28 -4.00 16.82
C MET A 1 -33.36 -4.66 17.82
N LEU A 2 -32.61 -5.68 17.42
CA LEU A 2 -31.59 -6.28 18.30
C LEU A 2 -30.53 -5.21 18.59
N GLU A 3 -30.06 -5.15 19.83
CA GLU A 3 -29.17 -4.09 20.30
C GLU A 3 -27.78 -4.24 19.63
N GLN A 4 -27.35 -3.23 18.89
CA GLN A 4 -26.06 -3.21 18.21
C GLN A 4 -24.92 -2.95 19.21
N LYS A 5 -23.74 -3.50 18.94
CA LYS A 5 -22.52 -3.16 19.70
C LYS A 5 -21.56 -2.38 18.81
N ILE A 6 -21.47 -1.08 19.02
CA ILE A 6 -20.66 -0.16 18.22
C ILE A 6 -19.45 0.31 19.05
N LEU A 7 -18.24 -0.03 18.62
CA LEU A 7 -16.98 0.37 19.24
C LEU A 7 -16.15 1.18 18.23
N VAL A 8 -16.47 2.46 18.10
CA VAL A 8 -15.90 3.36 17.08
C VAL A 8 -15.55 4.71 17.69
N SER A 9 -14.89 5.58 16.93
CA SER A 9 -14.66 6.98 17.35
C SER A 9 -15.98 7.73 17.55
N ALA A 10 -15.99 8.73 18.46
CA ALA A 10 -17.20 9.53 18.74
C ALA A 10 -17.80 10.17 17.47
N GLN A 11 -16.95 10.59 16.53
CA GLN A 11 -17.40 11.11 15.24
C GLN A 11 -18.12 10.04 14.42
N ALA A 12 -17.55 8.83 14.32
CA ALA A 12 -18.16 7.73 13.59
C ALA A 12 -19.45 7.20 14.25
N GLU A 13 -19.55 7.30 15.57
CA GLU A 13 -20.77 6.94 16.30
C GLU A 13 -21.92 7.91 15.97
N THR A 14 -21.60 9.19 15.77
CA THR A 14 -22.58 10.26 15.51
C THR A 14 -22.96 10.39 14.04
N ASP A 15 -21.99 10.30 13.13
CA ASP A 15 -22.16 10.67 11.71
C ASP A 15 -22.54 9.49 10.81
N ILE A 16 -22.50 8.25 11.31
CA ILE A 16 -22.87 7.05 10.56
C ILE A 16 -24.17 6.49 11.11
N ASN A 17 -25.17 6.33 10.24
CA ASN A 17 -26.43 5.68 10.58
C ASN A 17 -26.26 4.15 10.57
N TRP A 18 -25.71 3.61 11.66
CA TRP A 18 -25.47 2.17 11.82
C TRP A 18 -26.73 1.29 11.68
N PRO A 19 -27.92 1.69 12.18
CA PRO A 19 -29.16 0.96 11.92
C PRO A 19 -29.51 0.89 10.42
N ALA A 20 -29.39 2.01 9.68
CA ALA A 20 -29.63 2.01 8.24
C ALA A 20 -28.60 1.16 7.48
N LEU A 21 -27.32 1.18 7.90
CA LEU A 21 -26.29 0.31 7.34
C LEU A 21 -26.62 -1.17 7.55
N GLU A 22 -27.05 -1.57 8.75
CA GLU A 22 -27.42 -2.96 9.02
C GLU A 22 -28.59 -3.42 8.13
N VAL A 23 -29.63 -2.60 7.99
CA VAL A 23 -30.76 -2.87 7.09
C VAL A 23 -30.29 -3.02 5.64
N TYR A 24 -29.41 -2.13 5.20
CA TYR A 24 -28.83 -2.17 3.86
C TYR A 24 -28.05 -3.47 3.62
N ILE A 25 -27.18 -3.85 4.55
CA ILE A 25 -26.39 -5.10 4.49
C ILE A 25 -27.31 -6.32 4.44
N ARG A 26 -28.32 -6.40 5.31
CA ARG A 26 -29.29 -7.52 5.34
C ARG A 26 -30.13 -7.65 4.08
N THR A 27 -30.35 -6.55 3.37
CA THR A 27 -31.12 -6.55 2.12
C THR A 27 -30.27 -7.08 0.94
N HIS A 28 -28.95 -6.90 0.99
CA HIS A 28 -28.06 -7.20 -0.15
C HIS A 28 -27.20 -8.46 0.04
N ILE A 29 -26.82 -8.77 1.28
CA ILE A 29 -26.07 -9.98 1.62
C ILE A 29 -27.04 -11.07 2.04
N LYS A 30 -27.07 -12.15 1.27
CA LYS A 30 -27.95 -13.30 1.52
C LYS A 30 -27.39 -14.18 2.63
N ASN A 31 -28.28 -14.94 3.28
CA ASN A 31 -27.95 -15.96 4.28
C ASN A 31 -27.21 -15.42 5.52
N LEU A 32 -27.46 -14.16 5.89
CA LEU A 32 -26.96 -13.62 7.16
C LEU A 32 -27.75 -14.19 8.33
N ASP A 33 -27.03 -14.45 9.42
CA ASP A 33 -27.64 -14.84 10.69
C ASP A 33 -28.49 -13.69 11.28
N SER A 34 -29.42 -14.04 12.18
CA SER A 34 -30.27 -13.08 12.87
C SER A 34 -29.57 -12.28 13.98
N SER A 35 -28.34 -12.63 14.36
CA SER A 35 -27.54 -11.92 15.37
C SER A 35 -27.40 -10.42 15.07
N PRO A 36 -27.38 -9.54 16.09
CA PRO A 36 -27.18 -8.11 15.88
C PRO A 36 -25.85 -7.79 15.21
N MET A 37 -25.79 -6.66 14.49
CA MET A 37 -24.54 -6.15 13.94
C MET A 37 -23.61 -5.63 15.04
N VAL A 38 -22.36 -6.08 15.00
CA VAL A 38 -21.26 -5.60 15.83
C VAL A 38 -20.29 -4.83 14.93
N VAL A 39 -19.85 -3.66 15.38
CA VAL A 39 -18.92 -2.80 14.66
C VAL A 39 -17.72 -2.48 15.53
N LYS A 40 -16.52 -2.59 14.95
CA LYS A 40 -15.27 -2.10 15.56
C LYS A 40 -14.50 -1.27 14.56
N GLN A 41 -14.01 -0.10 14.95
CA GLN A 41 -13.11 0.69 14.12
C GLN A 41 -11.68 0.19 14.28
N PHE A 42 -10.96 0.00 13.16
CA PHE A 42 -9.52 -0.24 13.20
C PHE A 42 -8.80 1.09 13.48
N SER A 43 -7.81 1.07 14.37
CA SER A 43 -7.03 2.25 14.76
C SER A 43 -5.91 2.59 13.78
N GLU A 44 -5.56 1.65 12.91
CA GLU A 44 -4.46 1.78 11.95
C GLU A 44 -4.98 2.13 10.55
N GLY A 45 -4.23 3.00 9.85
CA GLY A 45 -4.59 3.56 8.55
C GLY A 45 -4.92 5.05 8.60
N TYR A 46 -4.08 5.88 7.98
CA TYR A 46 -4.21 7.34 7.99
C TYR A 46 -4.99 7.91 6.78
N SER A 47 -5.22 7.09 5.74
CA SER A 47 -5.87 7.54 4.49
C SER A 47 -7.40 7.39 4.56
N ASN A 48 -7.90 6.16 4.60
CA ASN A 48 -9.34 5.86 4.66
C ASN A 48 -9.70 5.20 6.00
N LEU A 49 -10.89 5.51 6.53
CA LEU A 49 -11.37 4.88 7.76
C LEU A 49 -11.83 3.45 7.47
N THR A 50 -11.42 2.53 8.33
CA THR A 50 -11.67 1.10 8.16
C THR A 50 -12.39 0.53 9.39
N PHE A 51 -13.42 -0.30 9.16
CA PHE A 51 -14.25 -0.86 10.22
C PHE A 51 -14.48 -2.35 10.01
N LEU A 52 -14.40 -3.14 11.08
CA LEU A 52 -14.93 -4.49 11.11
C LEU A 52 -16.46 -4.41 11.26
N ILE A 53 -17.16 -5.12 10.39
CA ILE A 53 -18.60 -5.38 10.49
C ILE A 53 -18.78 -6.88 10.71
N GLN A 54 -19.50 -7.24 11.76
CA GLN A 54 -19.77 -8.64 12.11
C GLN A 54 -21.28 -8.86 12.33
N ILE A 55 -21.84 -9.92 11.75
CA ILE A 55 -23.22 -10.38 11.94
C ILE A 55 -23.17 -11.90 12.12
N GLY A 56 -23.25 -12.38 13.36
CA GLY A 56 -23.00 -13.79 13.69
C GLY A 56 -21.57 -14.19 13.32
N ASP A 57 -21.44 -15.25 12.51
CA ASP A 57 -20.15 -15.72 11.98
C ASP A 57 -19.70 -15.00 10.70
N TRP A 58 -20.58 -14.17 10.10
CA TRP A 58 -20.22 -13.41 8.91
C TRP A 58 -19.46 -12.14 9.31
N GLU A 59 -18.28 -11.95 8.71
CA GLU A 59 -17.43 -10.78 8.92
C GLU A 59 -17.08 -10.11 7.58
N ALA A 60 -17.01 -8.78 7.61
CA ALA A 60 -16.57 -7.95 6.49
C ALA A 60 -15.78 -6.74 7.00
N VAL A 61 -15.01 -6.14 6.09
CA VAL A 61 -14.33 -4.87 6.31
C VAL A 61 -15.06 -3.79 5.53
N MET A 62 -15.47 -2.72 6.20
CA MET A 62 -15.99 -1.51 5.58
C MET A 62 -14.88 -0.47 5.45
N ARG A 63 -14.76 0.16 4.27
CA ARG A 63 -13.86 1.30 4.03
C ARG A 63 -14.64 2.51 3.54
N ARG A 64 -14.29 3.69 4.06
CA ARG A 64 -14.83 4.99 3.64
C ARG A 64 -13.78 6.11 3.70
N PRO A 65 -13.96 7.21 2.94
CA PRO A 65 -13.14 8.41 3.08
C PRO A 65 -13.19 9.00 4.51
N PRO A 66 -12.21 9.80 4.93
CA PRO A 66 -12.29 10.57 6.17
C PRO A 66 -13.53 11.46 6.27
N PHE A 67 -13.91 11.84 7.49
CA PHE A 67 -14.96 12.85 7.72
C PHE A 67 -14.53 14.23 7.21
N GLY A 68 -15.51 15.06 6.88
CA GLY A 68 -15.27 16.46 6.54
C GLY A 68 -14.85 16.70 5.08
N LYS A 69 -14.13 17.80 4.85
CA LYS A 69 -13.71 18.22 3.51
C LYS A 69 -12.47 17.44 3.10
N ILE A 70 -12.56 16.76 1.97
CA ILE A 70 -11.45 16.03 1.34
C ILE A 70 -10.97 16.78 0.10
N PRO A 71 -9.65 16.76 -0.21
CA PRO A 71 -9.15 17.31 -1.46
C PRO A 71 -9.81 16.65 -2.68
N PRO A 72 -10.02 17.39 -3.79
CA PRO A 72 -10.60 16.82 -5.00
C PRO A 72 -9.79 15.61 -5.49
N LYS A 73 -10.49 14.50 -5.82
CA LYS A 73 -9.92 13.22 -6.30
C LYS A 73 -9.07 12.44 -5.28
N ALA A 74 -8.97 12.89 -4.03
CA ALA A 74 -8.41 12.08 -2.95
C ALA A 74 -9.47 11.09 -2.43
N HIS A 75 -9.02 9.99 -1.82
CA HIS A 75 -9.89 9.01 -1.14
C HIS A 75 -10.98 8.40 -2.04
N ASP A 76 -10.65 8.09 -3.29
CA ASP A 76 -11.58 7.47 -4.24
C ASP A 76 -11.76 5.97 -3.96
N VAL A 77 -12.54 5.66 -2.91
CA VAL A 77 -12.85 4.27 -2.56
C VAL A 77 -13.77 3.57 -3.56
N GLU A 78 -14.43 4.31 -4.48
CA GLU A 78 -15.16 3.69 -5.60
C GLU A 78 -14.17 3.05 -6.57
N ARG A 79 -13.12 3.78 -6.96
CA ARG A 79 -12.07 3.27 -7.83
C ARG A 79 -11.42 2.01 -7.25
N GLU A 80 -11.13 2.00 -5.94
CA GLU A 80 -10.60 0.83 -5.26
C GLU A 80 -11.57 -0.37 -5.34
N PHE A 81 -12.85 -0.16 -5.01
CA PHE A 81 -13.87 -1.21 -5.13
C PHE A 81 -13.95 -1.80 -6.55
N ARG A 82 -13.99 -0.95 -7.59
CA ARG A 82 -14.05 -1.37 -9.00
C ARG A 82 -12.81 -2.15 -9.44
N LEU A 83 -11.65 -1.82 -8.88
CA LEU A 83 -10.42 -2.59 -9.08
C LEU A 83 -10.53 -3.97 -8.42
N LEU A 84 -10.96 -4.03 -7.15
CA LEU A 84 -11.16 -5.29 -6.42
C LEU A 84 -12.12 -6.23 -7.15
N GLU A 85 -13.21 -5.72 -7.76
CA GLU A 85 -14.20 -6.53 -8.50
C GLU A 85 -13.58 -7.31 -9.65
N LYS A 86 -12.52 -6.75 -10.25
CA LYS A 86 -11.89 -7.26 -11.46
C LYS A 86 -10.63 -8.05 -11.17
N ILE A 87 -9.86 -7.65 -10.16
CA ILE A 87 -8.59 -8.29 -9.83
C ILE A 87 -8.78 -9.53 -8.95
N ASN A 88 -9.71 -9.54 -7.98
CA ASN A 88 -9.91 -10.67 -7.07
C ASN A 88 -10.10 -12.03 -7.80
N PRO A 89 -10.89 -12.14 -8.90
CA PRO A 89 -11.04 -13.39 -9.63
C PRO A 89 -9.76 -13.96 -10.24
N VAL A 90 -8.76 -13.11 -10.52
CA VAL A 90 -7.49 -13.50 -11.15
C VAL A 90 -6.29 -13.38 -10.20
N PHE A 91 -6.48 -12.76 -9.05
CA PHE A 91 -5.49 -12.59 -7.98
C PHE A 91 -6.20 -12.65 -6.61
N PRO A 92 -6.52 -13.86 -6.11
CA PRO A 92 -7.35 -14.04 -4.91
C PRO A 92 -6.76 -13.52 -3.59
N TYR A 93 -5.50 -13.06 -3.61
CA TYR A 93 -4.89 -12.32 -2.51
C TYR A 93 -5.51 -10.92 -2.35
N ALA A 94 -6.05 -10.31 -3.41
CA ALA A 94 -6.87 -9.11 -3.25
C ALA A 94 -8.19 -9.50 -2.57
N PRO A 95 -8.66 -8.78 -1.54
CA PRO A 95 -9.92 -9.11 -0.86
C PRO A 95 -11.11 -9.10 -1.81
N LYS A 96 -12.02 -10.07 -1.65
CA LYS A 96 -13.25 -10.10 -2.43
C LYS A 96 -14.15 -8.90 -2.07
N PRO A 97 -14.55 -8.05 -3.02
CA PRO A 97 -15.52 -7.00 -2.74
C PRO A 97 -16.91 -7.58 -2.56
N TYR A 98 -17.70 -7.00 -1.65
CA TYR A 98 -19.06 -7.40 -1.36
C TYR A 98 -20.09 -6.38 -1.86
N LEU A 99 -19.97 -5.12 -1.44
CA LEU A 99 -20.95 -4.08 -1.75
C LEU A 99 -20.26 -2.73 -1.89
N TYR A 100 -20.79 -1.87 -2.76
CA TYR A 100 -20.45 -0.46 -2.84
C TYR A 100 -21.73 0.36 -2.75
N HIS A 101 -21.68 1.45 -1.99
CA HIS A 101 -22.80 2.35 -1.81
C HIS A 101 -22.34 3.81 -1.85
N LYS A 102 -23.09 4.63 -2.58
CA LYS A 102 -22.76 6.05 -2.82
C LYS A 102 -23.77 7.03 -2.22
N ASP A 103 -24.94 6.55 -1.82
CA ASP A 103 -26.01 7.43 -1.38
C ASP A 103 -25.73 7.91 0.05
N LEU A 104 -26.05 9.18 0.30
CA LEU A 104 -25.64 9.88 1.52
C LEU A 104 -26.63 9.71 2.68
N GLU A 105 -27.62 8.82 2.54
CA GLU A 105 -28.62 8.57 3.58
C GLU A 105 -28.07 7.74 4.74
N ILE A 106 -27.08 6.87 4.48
CA ILE A 106 -26.43 6.05 5.50
C ILE A 106 -25.30 6.83 6.18
N MET A 107 -24.52 7.60 5.42
CA MET A 107 -23.41 8.41 5.92
C MET A 107 -23.02 9.50 4.91
N ASP A 108 -22.20 10.47 5.32
CA ASP A 108 -21.81 11.65 4.54
C ASP A 108 -20.89 11.37 3.32
N LYS A 109 -20.44 10.12 3.14
CA LYS A 109 -19.54 9.69 2.07
C LYS A 109 -19.96 8.35 1.48
N HIS A 110 -19.48 8.07 0.28
CA HIS A 110 -19.54 6.72 -0.29
C HIS A 110 -18.64 5.76 0.51
N PHE A 111 -19.00 4.48 0.50
CA PHE A 111 -18.27 3.41 1.19
C PHE A 111 -18.35 2.11 0.41
N TYR A 112 -17.52 1.15 0.78
CA TYR A 112 -17.66 -0.23 0.31
C TYR A 112 -17.38 -1.23 1.42
N LEU A 113 -17.86 -2.47 1.21
CA LEU A 113 -17.60 -3.65 2.03
C LEU A 113 -16.79 -4.66 1.23
N MET A 114 -15.83 -5.31 1.88
CA MET A 114 -15.03 -6.40 1.33
C MET A 114 -14.83 -7.53 2.34
N GLU A 115 -14.32 -8.65 1.85
CA GLU A 115 -13.88 -9.80 2.63
C GLU A 115 -12.90 -9.38 3.72
N LYS A 116 -13.17 -9.84 4.94
CA LYS A 116 -12.17 -9.84 6.01
C LYS A 116 -11.27 -11.07 5.82
N LYS A 117 -9.99 -10.84 5.54
CA LYS A 117 -8.95 -11.88 5.60
C LYS A 117 -8.48 -12.02 7.05
N THR A 118 -8.21 -13.25 7.47
CA THR A 118 -7.75 -13.56 8.83
C THR A 118 -6.40 -14.27 8.76
N GLY A 119 -5.37 -13.64 9.31
CA GLY A 119 -3.97 -14.04 9.19
C GLY A 119 -3.05 -13.17 10.03
N ILE A 120 -1.75 -13.32 9.79
CA ILE A 120 -0.69 -12.53 10.43
C ILE A 120 -0.17 -11.47 9.47
N VAL A 121 -0.14 -10.22 9.91
CA VAL A 121 0.59 -9.13 9.25
C VAL A 121 1.91 -8.95 9.97
N LEU A 122 3.00 -8.82 9.22
CA LEU A 122 4.34 -8.58 9.76
C LEU A 122 4.69 -7.11 9.54
N ASP A 123 4.70 -6.33 10.62
CA ASP A 123 4.97 -4.89 10.58
C ASP A 123 6.31 -4.57 11.25
N ASP A 124 6.33 -4.38 12.57
CA ASP A 124 7.54 -4.08 13.33
C ASP A 124 8.09 -5.31 14.10
N THR A 125 7.29 -6.37 14.20
CA THR A 125 7.63 -7.57 14.98
C THR A 125 7.25 -8.84 14.25
N ILE A 126 7.94 -9.92 14.60
CA ILE A 126 7.59 -11.29 14.20
C ILE A 126 6.96 -11.96 15.42
N PRO A 127 5.77 -12.60 15.30
CA PRO A 127 5.21 -13.38 16.39
C PRO A 127 6.21 -14.43 16.88
N GLN A 128 6.29 -14.67 18.20
CA GLN A 128 7.28 -15.60 18.76
C GLN A 128 7.23 -16.99 18.11
N ASP A 129 6.02 -17.55 17.95
CA ASP A 129 5.82 -18.87 17.32
C ASP A 129 6.30 -18.91 15.86
N TYR A 130 6.33 -17.76 15.17
CA TYR A 130 6.86 -17.62 13.81
C TYR A 130 8.39 -17.54 13.85
N ASP A 131 8.94 -16.81 14.81
CA ASP A 131 10.38 -16.60 14.92
C ASP A 131 11.15 -17.88 15.31
N GLU A 132 10.47 -18.81 15.98
CA GLU A 132 11.02 -20.13 16.32
C GLU A 132 11.14 -21.08 15.11
N ILE A 133 10.59 -20.73 13.94
CA ILE A 133 10.65 -21.53 12.72
C ILE A 133 11.89 -21.11 11.89
N PRO A 134 12.96 -21.93 11.81
CA PRO A 134 14.27 -21.46 11.33
C PRO A 134 14.30 -20.93 9.89
N ILE A 135 13.46 -21.45 9.00
CA ILE A 135 13.43 -21.08 7.58
C ILE A 135 12.32 -20.08 7.23
N LEU A 136 11.54 -19.62 8.22
CA LEU A 136 10.31 -18.90 7.94
C LEU A 136 10.56 -17.53 7.29
N ARG A 137 11.58 -16.79 7.76
CA ARG A 137 11.95 -15.50 7.19
C ARG A 137 12.37 -15.64 5.71
N GLU A 138 13.04 -16.75 5.37
CA GLU A 138 13.36 -17.11 3.97
C GLU A 138 12.10 -17.41 3.15
N LEU A 139 11.19 -18.24 3.68
CA LEU A 139 9.93 -18.58 3.02
C LEU A 139 9.02 -17.37 2.79
N ILE A 140 8.97 -16.45 3.76
CA ILE A 140 8.26 -15.17 3.65
C ILE A 140 8.90 -14.35 2.52
N SER A 141 10.23 -14.24 2.49
CA SER A 141 10.95 -13.49 1.45
C SER A 141 10.65 -14.04 0.06
N GLU A 142 10.73 -15.36 -0.10
CA GLU A 142 10.38 -16.06 -1.35
C GLU A 142 8.93 -15.77 -1.76
N SER A 143 7.99 -15.89 -0.81
CA SER A 143 6.57 -15.72 -1.09
C SER A 143 6.19 -14.27 -1.40
N THR A 144 6.86 -13.29 -0.79
CA THR A 144 6.69 -11.87 -1.11
C THR A 144 7.10 -11.58 -2.54
N VAL A 145 8.28 -12.07 -2.97
CA VAL A 145 8.77 -11.90 -4.34
C VAL A 145 7.82 -12.58 -5.33
N ASP A 146 7.44 -13.83 -5.06
CA ASP A 146 6.58 -14.61 -5.95
C ASP A 146 5.17 -14.01 -6.05
N THR A 147 4.65 -13.40 -4.99
CA THR A 147 3.36 -12.69 -5.01
C THR A 147 3.43 -11.44 -5.89
N LEU A 148 4.53 -10.69 -5.84
CA LEU A 148 4.73 -9.53 -6.72
C LEU A 148 4.86 -9.95 -8.19
N VAL A 149 5.56 -11.06 -8.46
CA VAL A 149 5.64 -11.62 -9.82
C VAL A 149 4.25 -12.02 -10.32
N GLN A 150 3.48 -12.75 -9.51
CA GLN A 150 2.11 -13.14 -9.86
C GLN A 150 1.22 -11.93 -10.16
N LEU A 151 1.35 -10.84 -9.39
CA LEU A 151 0.63 -9.59 -9.67
C LEU A 151 1.02 -9.02 -11.05
N HIS A 152 2.32 -9.01 -11.36
CA HIS A 152 2.86 -8.47 -12.60
C HIS A 152 2.67 -9.36 -13.84
N GLU A 153 2.17 -10.59 -13.66
CA GLU A 153 1.83 -11.53 -14.73
C GLU A 153 0.34 -11.47 -15.12
N ILE A 154 -0.49 -10.75 -14.37
CA ILE A 154 -1.92 -10.63 -14.67
C ILE A 154 -2.10 -9.99 -16.04
N ASP A 155 -2.82 -10.69 -16.92
CA ASP A 155 -3.35 -10.11 -18.16
C ASP A 155 -4.45 -9.10 -17.82
N TYR A 156 -4.03 -7.87 -17.53
CA TYR A 156 -4.90 -6.80 -17.08
C TYR A 156 -5.98 -6.45 -18.13
N LYS A 157 -5.73 -6.73 -19.43
CA LYS A 157 -6.73 -6.53 -20.49
C LYS A 157 -7.84 -7.57 -20.37
N LYS A 158 -7.49 -8.85 -20.24
CA LYS A 158 -8.47 -9.93 -20.02
C LYS A 158 -9.22 -9.78 -18.70
N ALA A 159 -8.56 -9.26 -17.67
CA ALA A 159 -9.20 -8.95 -16.39
C ALA A 159 -10.12 -7.70 -16.44
N GLY A 160 -10.24 -7.02 -17.59
CA GLY A 160 -11.09 -5.84 -17.73
C GLY A 160 -10.54 -4.58 -17.06
N LEU A 161 -9.24 -4.56 -16.73
CA LEU A 161 -8.54 -3.48 -16.03
C LEU A 161 -7.91 -2.46 -17.00
N ALA A 162 -8.11 -2.60 -18.31
CA ALA A 162 -7.49 -1.74 -19.33
C ALA A 162 -7.77 -0.24 -19.14
N ASN A 163 -8.88 0.12 -18.50
CA ASN A 163 -9.28 1.51 -18.26
C ASN A 163 -8.79 2.08 -16.91
N LEU A 164 -8.00 1.34 -16.13
CA LEU A 164 -7.53 1.80 -14.80
C LEU A 164 -6.43 2.87 -14.84
N GLY A 165 -5.87 3.15 -16.02
CA GLY A 165 -4.82 4.14 -16.16
C GLY A 165 -4.47 4.40 -17.61
N ARG A 166 -3.44 5.22 -17.80
CA ARG A 166 -2.80 5.47 -19.10
C ARG A 166 -1.36 4.95 -19.00
N PRO A 167 -1.04 3.79 -19.57
CA PRO A 167 0.31 3.24 -19.48
C PRO A 167 1.33 4.02 -20.33
N GLU A 168 0.92 4.60 -21.46
CA GLU A 168 1.81 5.34 -22.36
C GLU A 168 2.38 6.56 -21.64
N GLY A 169 3.70 6.70 -21.57
CA GLY A 169 4.39 7.78 -20.84
C GLY A 169 4.17 7.75 -19.32
N TYR A 170 3.78 6.61 -18.74
CA TYR A 170 3.54 6.48 -17.29
C TYR A 170 4.77 6.89 -16.48
N LEU A 171 5.94 6.32 -16.81
CA LEU A 171 7.16 6.52 -16.04
C LEU A 171 7.58 8.00 -16.03
N GLU A 172 7.65 8.64 -17.20
CA GLU A 172 7.97 10.06 -17.34
C GLU A 172 7.03 10.95 -16.52
N ARG A 173 5.71 10.69 -16.58
CA ARG A 173 4.73 11.43 -15.74
C ARG A 173 4.96 11.22 -14.25
N GLN A 174 5.29 10.00 -13.82
CA GLN A 174 5.61 9.74 -12.42
C GLN A 174 6.83 10.54 -12.00
N VAL A 175 7.91 10.49 -12.78
CA VAL A 175 9.16 11.19 -12.50
C VAL A 175 8.93 12.69 -12.32
N HIS A 176 8.37 13.36 -13.33
CA HIS A 176 8.09 14.80 -13.24
C HIS A 176 7.10 15.15 -12.14
N GLY A 177 6.07 14.32 -11.93
CA GLY A 177 5.06 14.54 -10.91
C GLY A 177 5.62 14.46 -9.49
N TRP A 178 6.56 13.56 -9.21
CA TRP A 178 7.22 13.45 -7.91
C TRP A 178 8.23 14.57 -7.65
N PHE A 179 9.01 14.99 -8.64
CA PHE A 179 9.87 16.18 -8.51
C PHE A 179 9.06 17.44 -8.20
N LYS A 180 7.96 17.66 -8.93
CA LYS A 180 7.05 18.79 -8.67
C LYS A 180 6.45 18.74 -7.26
N ARG A 181 6.07 17.55 -6.78
CA ARG A 181 5.55 17.39 -5.40
C ARG A 181 6.60 17.73 -4.36
N TYR A 182 7.82 17.23 -4.52
CA TYR A 182 8.92 17.54 -3.61
C TYR A 182 9.17 19.05 -3.54
N GLN A 183 9.29 19.71 -4.70
CA GLN A 183 9.49 21.16 -4.78
C GLN A 183 8.40 21.96 -4.06
N ASN A 184 7.14 21.55 -4.19
CA ASN A 184 6.01 22.21 -3.54
C ASN A 184 5.96 22.00 -2.01
N SER A 185 6.75 21.08 -1.46
CA SER A 185 6.79 20.74 -0.02
C SER A 185 8.17 20.90 0.60
N LYS A 186 9.12 21.51 -0.13
CA LYS A 186 10.49 21.66 0.35
C LYS A 186 10.52 22.62 1.55
N THR A 187 11.17 22.19 2.62
CA THR A 187 11.34 22.96 3.86
C THR A 187 12.73 23.58 3.92
N ASP A 188 13.74 22.87 3.40
CA ASP A 188 15.15 23.26 3.41
C ASP A 188 15.85 22.98 2.09
N GLU A 189 16.94 23.69 1.82
CA GLU A 189 17.85 23.42 0.71
C GLU A 189 18.73 22.20 0.99
N LEU A 190 18.58 21.13 0.17
CA LEU A 190 19.41 19.94 0.26
C LEU A 190 20.35 19.84 -0.95
N VAL A 191 21.66 19.83 -0.67
CA VAL A 191 22.74 19.88 -1.68
C VAL A 191 22.64 18.78 -2.73
N LEU A 192 22.16 17.58 -2.37
CA LEU A 192 22.10 16.42 -3.26
C LEU A 192 20.93 16.46 -4.25
N TYR A 193 19.93 17.30 -4.01
CA TYR A 193 18.69 17.30 -4.79
C TYR A 193 18.93 17.56 -6.28
N ASP A 194 19.72 18.59 -6.61
CA ASP A 194 19.95 19.02 -7.99
C ASP A 194 20.65 17.91 -8.80
N ASP A 195 21.60 17.21 -8.19
CA ASP A 195 22.33 16.11 -8.83
C ASP A 195 21.41 14.89 -9.07
N ILE A 196 20.55 14.55 -8.10
CA ILE A 196 19.55 13.48 -8.23
C ILE A 196 18.55 13.83 -9.33
N GLU A 197 17.99 15.05 -9.32
CA GLU A 197 17.00 15.49 -10.31
C GLU A 197 17.58 15.45 -11.72
N LYS A 198 18.75 16.07 -11.90
CA LYS A 198 19.43 16.11 -13.20
C LYS A 198 19.73 14.70 -13.72
N TRP A 199 20.22 13.80 -12.87
CA TRP A 199 20.54 12.44 -13.30
C TRP A 199 19.27 11.65 -13.65
N ILE A 200 18.26 11.65 -12.79
CA ILE A 200 17.01 10.89 -13.04
C ILE A 200 16.34 11.39 -14.31
N LEU A 201 16.20 12.71 -14.51
CA LEU A 201 15.58 13.25 -15.72
C LEU A 201 16.35 12.89 -17.01
N ALA A 202 17.68 12.76 -16.94
CA ALA A 202 18.51 12.41 -18.09
C ALA A 202 18.56 10.90 -18.40
N HIS A 203 18.11 10.03 -17.47
CA HIS A 203 18.28 8.58 -17.57
C HIS A 203 16.95 7.80 -17.52
N ILE A 204 15.81 8.45 -17.77
CA ILE A 204 14.51 7.77 -17.83
C ILE A 204 14.57 6.68 -18.92
N PRO A 205 14.47 5.38 -18.56
CA PRO A 205 14.53 4.29 -19.52
C PRO A 205 13.21 4.12 -20.27
N ASP A 206 13.26 3.38 -21.37
CA ASP A 206 12.05 2.86 -22.00
C ASP A 206 11.36 1.86 -21.05
N SER A 207 10.09 2.12 -20.74
CA SER A 207 9.31 1.22 -19.90
C SER A 207 9.08 -0.14 -20.59
N PRO A 208 9.17 -1.27 -19.85
CA PRO A 208 8.74 -2.56 -20.36
C PRO A 208 7.22 -2.60 -20.56
N SER A 209 6.72 -3.75 -21.06
CA SER A 209 5.28 -3.96 -21.22
C SER A 209 4.55 -3.69 -19.89
N PRO A 210 3.51 -2.82 -19.90
CA PRO A 210 2.84 -2.40 -18.70
C PRO A 210 2.03 -3.55 -18.09
N THR A 211 1.86 -3.48 -16.78
CA THR A 211 1.02 -4.40 -16.00
C THR A 211 0.20 -3.61 -14.99
N ILE A 212 -0.73 -4.27 -14.31
CA ILE A 212 -1.17 -3.78 -13.02
C ILE A 212 0.03 -3.69 -12.06
N ILE A 213 0.10 -2.58 -11.35
CA ILE A 213 1.06 -2.30 -10.29
C ILE A 213 0.29 -1.87 -9.04
N HIS A 214 0.77 -2.26 -7.87
CA HIS A 214 0.19 -1.90 -6.58
C HIS A 214 0.47 -0.44 -6.22
N ASN A 215 1.68 0.04 -6.52
CA ASN A 215 2.29 1.33 -6.15
C ASN A 215 2.63 1.52 -4.66
N ASP A 216 2.23 0.57 -3.81
CA ASP A 216 2.56 0.50 -2.39
C ASP A 216 2.76 -0.96 -1.95
N PHE A 217 3.40 -1.78 -2.79
CA PHE A 217 3.64 -3.18 -2.46
C PHE A 217 4.77 -3.29 -1.44
N LYS A 218 4.44 -3.72 -0.22
CA LYS A 218 5.38 -3.89 0.89
C LYS A 218 4.89 -4.98 1.85
N LEU A 219 5.81 -5.52 2.65
CA LEU A 219 5.55 -6.71 3.47
C LEU A 219 4.41 -6.49 4.50
N ASN A 220 4.30 -5.31 5.09
CA ASN A 220 3.21 -4.99 6.03
C ASN A 220 1.85 -4.74 5.36
N ASN A 221 1.80 -4.66 4.02
CA ASN A 221 0.57 -4.73 3.26
C ASN A 221 0.22 -6.17 2.84
N MET A 222 0.98 -7.17 3.29
CA MET A 222 0.70 -8.58 3.08
C MET A 222 0.23 -9.26 4.37
N MET A 223 -0.59 -10.29 4.19
CA MET A 223 -1.02 -11.16 5.28
C MET A 223 -0.65 -12.60 5.00
N PHE A 224 -0.20 -13.31 6.03
CA PHE A 224 0.22 -14.70 5.98
C PHE A 224 -0.73 -15.63 6.74
N SER A 225 -0.78 -16.90 6.33
CA SER A 225 -1.69 -17.91 6.89
C SER A 225 -1.33 -18.29 8.33
N LEU A 226 -2.34 -18.29 9.23
CA LEU A 226 -2.19 -18.80 10.60
C LEU A 226 -1.79 -20.28 10.67
N THR A 227 -2.17 -21.08 9.66
CA THR A 227 -1.99 -22.54 9.66
C THR A 227 -0.90 -23.03 8.71
N ASP A 228 -0.36 -22.12 7.89
CA ASP A 228 0.69 -22.42 6.91
C ASP A 228 1.67 -21.23 6.85
N PRO A 229 2.52 -21.06 7.88
CA PRO A 229 3.40 -19.90 7.99
C PRO A 229 4.27 -19.71 6.74
N GLY A 230 4.34 -18.47 6.26
CA GLY A 230 5.05 -18.12 5.02
C GLY A 230 4.16 -18.10 3.78
N LYS A 231 2.99 -18.75 3.81
CA LYS A 231 2.01 -18.66 2.72
C LYS A 231 1.23 -17.34 2.76
N PRO A 232 1.27 -16.53 1.69
CA PRO A 232 0.48 -15.30 1.61
C PRO A 232 -0.99 -15.66 1.39
N ILE A 233 -1.87 -14.91 2.03
CA ILE A 233 -3.33 -15.05 1.91
C ILE A 233 -4.02 -13.74 1.55
N ALA A 234 -3.33 -12.61 1.69
CA ALA A 234 -3.86 -11.31 1.30
C ALA A 234 -2.77 -10.31 0.90
N VAL A 235 -3.16 -9.37 0.03
CA VAL A 235 -2.46 -8.11 -0.26
C VAL A 235 -3.50 -6.99 -0.09
N PHE A 236 -3.18 -5.96 0.68
CA PHE A 236 -4.09 -4.87 1.04
C PHE A 236 -3.63 -3.52 0.48
N ASP A 237 -4.51 -2.53 0.60
CA ASP A 237 -4.29 -1.12 0.27
C ASP A 237 -4.10 -0.81 -1.23
N TRP A 238 -5.10 -1.20 -2.01
CA TRP A 238 -5.12 -1.08 -3.47
C TRP A 238 -5.44 0.34 -3.98
N GLU A 239 -5.49 1.34 -3.08
CA GLU A 239 -5.93 2.70 -3.43
C GLU A 239 -4.98 3.40 -4.42
N LEU A 240 -3.69 3.05 -4.41
CA LEU A 240 -2.68 3.64 -5.31
C LEU A 240 -2.46 2.83 -6.60
N SER A 241 -3.10 1.68 -6.75
CA SER A 241 -2.81 0.76 -7.85
C SER A 241 -3.14 1.35 -9.21
N ALA A 242 -2.38 1.00 -10.24
CA ALA A 242 -2.54 1.56 -11.59
C ALA A 242 -2.14 0.54 -12.66
N ILE A 243 -2.31 0.90 -13.94
CA ILE A 243 -1.63 0.21 -15.04
C ILE A 243 -0.39 1.03 -15.40
N GLY A 244 0.79 0.44 -15.27
CA GLY A 244 2.05 1.16 -15.43
C GLY A 244 3.27 0.25 -15.51
N ASP A 245 4.43 0.85 -15.25
CA ASP A 245 5.73 0.19 -15.33
C ASP A 245 5.97 -0.71 -14.09
N PRO A 246 6.06 -2.05 -14.25
CA PRO A 246 6.26 -2.99 -13.14
C PRO A 246 7.55 -2.75 -12.35
N LEU A 247 8.58 -2.18 -12.98
CA LEU A 247 9.86 -1.95 -12.32
C LEU A 247 9.78 -0.80 -11.31
N THR A 248 8.80 0.10 -11.45
CA THR A 248 8.53 1.12 -10.42
C THR A 248 7.94 0.53 -9.14
N ASP A 249 7.13 -0.51 -9.28
CA ASP A 249 6.52 -1.23 -8.15
C ASP A 249 7.56 -2.13 -7.47
N LEU A 250 8.37 -2.87 -8.26
CA LEU A 250 9.52 -3.62 -7.76
C LEU A 250 10.50 -2.74 -7.00
N ALA A 251 10.87 -1.58 -7.55
CA ALA A 251 11.80 -0.68 -6.90
C ALA A 251 11.25 -0.09 -5.60
N SER A 252 9.94 0.19 -5.55
CA SER A 252 9.28 0.62 -4.32
C SER A 252 9.32 -0.51 -3.27
N ALA A 253 8.99 -1.75 -3.65
CA ALA A 253 9.07 -2.91 -2.77
C ALA A 253 10.50 -3.13 -2.21
N VAL A 254 11.52 -3.02 -3.06
CA VAL A 254 12.93 -3.16 -2.66
C VAL A 254 13.42 -1.99 -1.80
N ALA A 255 12.90 -0.77 -2.01
CA ALA A 255 13.22 0.37 -1.16
C ALA A 255 12.62 0.24 0.25
N TYR A 256 11.45 -0.40 0.38
CA TYR A 256 10.86 -0.77 1.68
C TYR A 256 11.50 -2.00 2.34
N TRP A 257 12.10 -2.88 1.53
CA TRP A 257 12.83 -4.06 2.00
C TRP A 257 14.17 -3.64 2.58
N LYS A 258 14.32 -3.68 3.90
CA LYS A 258 15.51 -3.19 4.60
C LYS A 258 16.49 -4.29 4.96
N ASP A 259 17.78 -3.98 4.85
CA ASP A 259 18.88 -4.76 5.41
C ASP A 259 19.19 -4.25 6.84
N GLU A 260 19.82 -5.07 7.69
CA GLU A 260 20.07 -4.78 9.12
C GLU A 260 20.85 -3.48 9.38
N GLN A 261 21.73 -3.10 8.45
CA GLN A 261 22.61 -1.93 8.57
C GLN A 261 22.09 -0.69 7.84
N ASP A 262 20.85 -0.72 7.33
CA ASP A 262 20.29 0.42 6.64
C ASP A 262 20.13 1.63 7.58
N PRO A 263 20.31 2.86 7.06
CA PRO A 263 20.08 4.05 7.85
C PRO A 263 18.59 4.18 8.22
N PHE A 264 18.32 4.98 9.25
CA PHE A 264 16.95 5.37 9.58
C PHE A 264 16.31 6.13 8.40
N THR A 265 15.10 5.74 8.01
CA THR A 265 14.37 6.38 6.89
C THR A 265 12.97 6.85 7.28
N GLY A 266 12.62 6.86 8.58
CA GLY A 266 11.25 7.14 9.03
C GLY A 266 10.22 6.06 8.66
N ILE A 267 10.68 4.93 8.12
CA ILE A 267 9.83 3.80 7.72
C ILE A 267 10.35 2.55 8.41
N ASN A 268 9.49 1.90 9.17
CA ASN A 268 9.82 0.63 9.80
C ASN A 268 9.67 -0.52 8.80
N SER A 269 10.43 -1.58 9.02
CA SER A 269 10.36 -2.80 8.23
C SER A 269 10.92 -3.95 9.05
N VAL A 270 10.09 -4.97 9.32
CA VAL A 270 10.51 -6.19 10.02
C VAL A 270 11.74 -6.88 9.39
N THR A 271 12.03 -6.62 8.12
CA THR A 271 13.14 -7.28 7.41
C THR A 271 14.51 -6.86 7.93
N SER A 272 14.61 -5.72 8.63
CA SER A 272 15.86 -5.27 9.27
C SER A 272 16.29 -6.17 10.43
N LEU A 273 15.45 -7.11 10.89
CA LEU A 273 15.78 -8.08 11.95
C LEU A 273 16.70 -9.21 11.47
N GLY A 274 17.08 -9.25 10.19
CA GLY A 274 17.95 -10.27 9.59
C GLY A 274 17.22 -11.58 9.24
N GLY A 275 17.90 -12.51 8.56
CA GLY A 275 17.33 -13.81 8.15
C GLY A 275 16.30 -13.77 7.01
N PHE A 276 15.94 -12.57 6.54
CA PHE A 276 15.22 -12.36 5.29
C PHE A 276 16.21 -12.33 4.11
N TYR A 277 15.70 -12.42 2.89
CA TYR A 277 16.53 -12.17 1.69
C TYR A 277 17.20 -10.80 1.76
N THR A 278 18.42 -10.73 1.25
CA THR A 278 19.03 -9.46 0.84
C THR A 278 18.26 -8.89 -0.34
N ARG A 279 18.38 -7.57 -0.58
CA ARG A 279 17.84 -6.95 -1.80
C ARG A 279 18.34 -7.60 -3.09
N GLN A 280 19.60 -8.07 -3.09
CA GLN A 280 20.18 -8.77 -4.24
C GLN A 280 19.49 -10.12 -4.50
N GLU A 281 19.18 -10.89 -3.46
CA GLU A 281 18.44 -12.15 -3.58
C GLU A 281 16.99 -11.91 -4.02
N PHE A 282 16.34 -10.88 -3.48
CA PHE A 282 15.01 -10.43 -3.92
C PHE A 282 15.00 -10.15 -5.42
N LEU A 283 15.92 -9.32 -5.90
CA LEU A 283 16.03 -8.94 -7.31
C LEU A 283 16.37 -10.13 -8.21
N LYS A 284 17.31 -10.98 -7.77
CA LYS A 284 17.70 -12.19 -8.51
C LYS A 284 16.49 -13.10 -8.71
N ARG A 285 15.73 -13.36 -7.65
CA ARG A 285 14.53 -14.20 -7.73
C ARG A 285 13.46 -13.57 -8.62
N TYR A 286 13.20 -12.28 -8.46
CA TYR A 286 12.23 -11.57 -9.29
C TYR A 286 12.60 -11.65 -10.78
N ALA A 287 13.86 -11.39 -11.14
CA ALA A 287 14.34 -11.49 -12.51
C ALA A 287 14.17 -12.91 -13.08
N GLN A 288 14.51 -13.93 -12.30
CA GLN A 288 14.37 -15.33 -12.71
C GLN A 288 12.92 -15.74 -12.95
N LYS A 289 11.99 -15.31 -12.08
CA LYS A 289 10.58 -15.71 -12.13
C LYS A 289 9.79 -14.91 -13.16
N SER A 290 10.01 -13.60 -13.24
CA SER A 290 9.28 -12.71 -14.16
C SER A 290 9.87 -12.67 -15.58
N ASN A 291 11.11 -13.14 -15.76
CA ASN A 291 11.87 -13.04 -17.01
C ASN A 291 12.00 -11.58 -17.53
N ARG A 292 11.95 -10.59 -16.62
CA ARG A 292 12.09 -9.17 -16.95
C ARG A 292 13.54 -8.73 -16.89
N ASP A 293 13.92 -7.84 -17.80
CA ASP A 293 15.24 -7.22 -17.80
C ASP A 293 15.35 -6.16 -16.69
N LEU A 294 16.39 -6.28 -15.86
CA LEU A 294 16.71 -5.38 -14.76
C LEU A 294 17.99 -4.57 -15.01
N SER A 295 18.49 -4.51 -16.25
CA SER A 295 19.73 -3.81 -16.64
C SER A 295 19.79 -2.33 -16.22
N ASN A 296 18.62 -1.67 -16.18
CA ASN A 296 18.45 -0.26 -15.77
C ASN A 296 17.89 -0.11 -14.35
N PHE A 297 17.93 -1.16 -13.51
CA PHE A 297 17.25 -1.14 -12.21
C PHE A 297 17.76 -0.07 -11.24
N ASN A 298 19.03 0.36 -11.34
CA ASN A 298 19.54 1.47 -10.53
C ASN A 298 18.74 2.76 -10.74
N PHE A 299 18.26 3.03 -11.96
CA PHE A 299 17.37 4.18 -12.21
C PHE A 299 16.09 4.05 -11.37
N TYR A 300 15.45 2.88 -11.43
CA TYR A 300 14.18 2.65 -10.73
C TYR A 300 14.36 2.72 -9.22
N LEU A 301 15.45 2.16 -8.69
CA LEU A 301 15.74 2.18 -7.26
C LEU A 301 16.08 3.60 -6.76
N ALA A 302 16.90 4.35 -7.49
CA ALA A 302 17.18 5.75 -7.17
C ALA A 302 15.89 6.58 -7.17
N PHE A 303 15.04 6.38 -8.16
CA PHE A 303 13.74 7.04 -8.24
C PHE A 303 12.78 6.60 -7.13
N ALA A 304 12.77 5.34 -6.72
CA ALA A 304 11.95 4.86 -5.61
C ALA A 304 12.37 5.51 -4.28
N TYR A 305 13.67 5.58 -3.97
CA TYR A 305 14.15 6.29 -2.79
C TYR A 305 13.77 7.77 -2.80
N PHE A 306 13.96 8.45 -3.95
CA PHE A 306 13.52 9.84 -4.12
C PHE A 306 12.00 10.00 -3.93
N LYS A 307 11.19 9.13 -4.55
CA LYS A 307 9.73 9.12 -4.45
C LYS A 307 9.30 8.99 -2.98
N ILE A 308 9.89 8.08 -2.23
CA ILE A 308 9.59 7.88 -0.80
C ILE A 308 10.01 9.12 0.00
N ALA A 309 11.19 9.69 -0.26
CA ALA A 309 11.62 10.95 0.36
C ALA A 309 10.61 12.08 0.10
N ALA A 310 10.08 12.20 -1.12
CA ALA A 310 9.07 13.19 -1.47
C ALA A 310 7.71 12.95 -0.80
N ILE A 311 7.33 11.69 -0.52
CA ILE A 311 6.14 11.38 0.28
C ILE A 311 6.34 11.87 1.73
N LEU A 312 7.47 11.51 2.35
CA LEU A 312 7.78 11.92 3.71
C LEU A 312 7.94 13.44 3.82
N GLN A 313 8.53 14.11 2.82
CA GLN A 313 8.67 15.56 2.77
C GLN A 313 7.32 16.29 2.79
N GLN A 314 6.29 15.76 2.10
CA GLN A 314 4.94 16.35 2.14
C GLN A 314 4.30 16.22 3.53
N ILE A 315 4.57 15.12 4.24
CA ILE A 315 4.10 14.93 5.63
C ILE A 315 4.85 15.89 6.56
N TYR A 316 6.18 15.93 6.46
CA TYR A 316 7.04 16.79 7.25
C TYR A 316 6.69 18.27 7.07
N TYR A 317 6.51 18.74 5.83
CA TYR A 317 6.05 20.10 5.53
C TYR A 317 4.75 20.45 6.25
N ARG A 318 3.77 19.53 6.26
CA ARG A 318 2.50 19.78 6.95
C ARG A 318 2.67 19.85 8.47
N TRP A 319 3.56 19.04 9.04
CA TRP A 319 3.89 19.10 10.45
C TRP A 319 4.61 20.42 10.79
N GLU A 320 5.64 20.78 10.04
CA GLU A 320 6.43 22.00 10.26
C GLU A 320 5.58 23.27 10.14
N MET A 321 4.63 23.30 9.20
CA MET A 321 3.68 24.41 9.05
C MET A 321 2.55 24.41 10.11
N GLY A 322 2.53 23.45 11.03
CA GLY A 322 1.52 23.32 12.08
C GLY A 322 0.15 22.81 11.60
N TYR A 323 0.06 22.25 10.39
CA TYR A 323 -1.17 21.64 9.86
C TYR A 323 -1.39 20.20 10.34
N LEU A 324 -0.38 19.58 10.94
CA LEU A 324 -0.40 18.22 11.47
C LEU A 324 0.27 18.23 12.84
N LEU A 325 -0.48 17.87 13.89
CA LEU A 325 -0.02 17.91 15.28
C LEU A 325 0.26 16.48 15.76
N ASP A 326 1.44 15.97 15.43
CA ASP A 326 1.90 14.64 15.82
C ASP A 326 3.43 14.63 15.88
N ASP A 327 3.97 14.53 17.09
CA ASP A 327 5.41 14.65 17.34
C ASP A 327 6.22 13.53 16.69
N ARG A 328 5.59 12.41 16.30
CA ARG A 328 6.27 11.34 15.55
C ARG A 328 6.84 11.82 14.22
N PHE A 329 6.37 12.96 13.70
CA PHE A 329 6.83 13.53 12.44
C PHE A 329 8.00 14.51 12.59
N SER A 330 8.43 14.86 13.81
CA SER A 330 9.54 15.81 14.04
C SER A 330 10.85 15.32 13.41
N ASP A 331 11.07 14.01 13.43
CA ASP A 331 12.34 13.39 13.04
C ASP A 331 12.34 12.91 11.58
N LEU A 332 11.25 13.15 10.83
CA LEU A 332 11.16 12.74 9.43
C LEU A 332 12.22 13.40 8.54
N HIS A 333 12.72 14.58 8.91
CA HIS A 333 13.79 15.27 8.20
C HIS A 333 15.07 14.42 8.08
N GLU A 334 15.40 13.62 9.11
CA GLU A 334 16.54 12.69 9.05
C GLU A 334 16.28 11.57 8.04
N GLY A 335 15.07 11.00 8.07
CA GLY A 335 14.68 9.92 7.16
C GLY A 335 14.66 10.38 5.70
N ILE A 336 14.15 11.59 5.44
CA ILE A 336 14.15 12.22 4.11
C ILE A 336 15.58 12.38 3.60
N LYS A 337 16.49 12.93 4.43
CA LYS A 337 17.90 13.10 4.08
C LYS A 337 18.56 11.76 3.74
N ASN A 338 18.33 10.73 4.55
CA ASN A 338 18.92 9.41 4.34
C ASN A 338 18.38 8.73 3.07
N LEU A 339 17.10 8.89 2.73
CA LEU A 339 16.55 8.41 1.47
C LEU A 339 17.14 9.13 0.25
N LEU A 340 17.38 10.45 0.34
CA LEU A 340 18.06 11.18 -0.72
C LEU A 340 19.53 10.77 -0.87
N LEU A 341 20.22 10.49 0.23
CA LEU A 341 21.56 9.89 0.21
C LEU A 341 21.55 8.52 -0.48
N LEU A 342 20.62 7.63 -0.13
CA LEU A 342 20.47 6.33 -0.79
C LEU A 342 20.18 6.46 -2.29
N SER A 343 19.31 7.41 -2.67
CA SER A 343 19.02 7.73 -4.08
C SER A 343 20.29 8.15 -4.82
N HIS A 344 21.05 9.08 -4.24
CA HIS A 344 22.32 9.56 -4.78
C HIS A 344 23.37 8.45 -4.86
N ASP A 345 23.51 7.62 -3.83
CA ASP A 345 24.51 6.55 -3.81
C ASP A 345 24.25 5.54 -4.91
N VAL A 346 22.99 5.13 -5.13
CA VAL A 346 22.58 4.23 -6.23
C VAL A 346 22.97 4.79 -7.61
N ILE A 347 22.88 6.11 -7.79
CA ILE A 347 23.29 6.81 -9.02
C ILE A 347 24.81 6.71 -9.24
N HIS A 348 25.59 6.71 -8.15
CA HIS A 348 27.05 6.76 -8.18
C HIS A 348 27.75 5.42 -7.92
N VAL A 349 27.01 4.34 -7.67
CA VAL A 349 27.57 2.98 -7.65
C VAL A 349 28.22 2.71 -9.01
N ARG A 350 29.55 2.65 -9.04
CA ARG A 350 30.31 2.27 -10.24
C ARG A 350 29.92 0.83 -10.60
N LYS A 351 29.41 0.65 -11.83
CA LYS A 351 29.15 -0.67 -12.43
C LYS A 351 30.45 -1.48 -12.54
#